data_AF-A0A7X5IBX0-F1
#
_entry.id   AF-A0A7X5IBX0-F1
#
_cell.length_a   1.000
_cell.length_b   1.000
_cell.length_c   1.000
_cell.angle_alpha   90.00
_cell.angle_beta   90.00
_cell.angle_gamma   90.00
#
_symmetry.space_group_name_H-M   'P 1'
#
loop_
_entity.id
_entity.type
_entity.pdbx_description
1 polymer ?
#
loop_
_entity_poly.entity_id
_entity_poly.type
_entity_poly.pdbx_seq_one_letter_code
_entity_poly.pdbx_strand_id
1 'polypeptide(L)'
;PWNVYLECLDDTLADKAAAIMEEICKNDNFGYSQPNRWAGYNAIVNNGRKVAGAKGDFDCSSLVLACYILAGLSIAASGYTGNMKSILLATGKFKAYTDAAHIGSSEYAKRGGIYLKESSHVVMALGRGTKASGTASGASQSQATAAGNKNYVGKGIGSATAKSNMNVRTGSSTASGSIGGVTKGASVEVLEILANGWYKIVWPGASCGHAYTSNAGGQYYTYVANGSTAGNASLKPVGAQSKDPKLAGKYKTTAPLNMRARPGVLKNDNIIMEIPKGATVQNYGFYTMVQGVKWLYVAYGGKVGFSSEEYLKKA
;
A
#
# COMPACT_ATOMS: atom_id res chain seq x y z
N PRO A 1 8.67 8.74 32.01
CA PRO A 1 9.86 8.42 31.19
C PRO A 1 9.44 7.55 30.00
N TRP A 2 10.16 7.64 28.88
CA TRP A 2 10.02 6.72 27.76
C TRP A 2 10.48 5.33 28.18
N ASN A 3 9.83 4.28 27.67
CA ASN A 3 10.26 2.90 27.93
C ASN A 3 10.82 2.21 26.68
N VAL A 4 10.60 2.79 25.50
CA VAL A 4 11.11 2.29 24.23
C VAL A 4 11.48 3.46 23.33
N TYR A 5 12.62 3.36 22.66
CA TYR A 5 12.96 4.17 21.50
C TYR A 5 12.94 3.27 20.26
N LEU A 6 12.15 3.61 19.24
CA LEU A 6 12.09 2.89 17.97
C LEU A 6 12.84 3.69 16.91
N GLU A 7 13.90 3.10 16.40
CA GLU A 7 14.68 3.66 15.30
C GLU A 7 14.23 3.05 13.98
N CYS A 8 13.85 3.89 13.02
CA CYS A 8 13.66 3.42 11.65
C CYS A 8 15.02 3.15 11.01
N LEU A 9 15.17 1.98 10.40
CA LEU A 9 16.39 1.51 9.74
C LEU A 9 16.47 1.98 8.27
N ASP A 10 15.46 2.72 7.80
CA ASP A 10 15.33 3.27 6.45
C ASP A 10 15.30 4.80 6.55
N ASP A 11 16.47 5.43 6.43
CA ASP A 11 16.63 6.89 6.64
C ASP A 11 15.76 7.70 5.68
N THR A 12 15.53 7.23 4.45
CA THR A 12 14.66 7.91 3.49
C THR A 12 13.20 7.87 3.93
N LEU A 13 12.75 6.73 4.45
CA LEU A 13 11.40 6.61 5.01
C LEU A 13 11.24 7.48 6.26
N ALA A 14 12.25 7.49 7.13
CA ALA A 14 12.27 8.27 8.36
C ALA A 14 12.23 9.78 8.09
N ASP A 15 13.06 10.27 7.15
CA ASP A 15 13.09 11.68 6.75
C ASP A 15 11.76 12.13 6.13
N LYS A 16 11.14 11.28 5.29
CA LYS A 16 9.80 11.55 4.74
C LYS A 16 8.72 11.61 5.81
N ALA A 17 8.73 10.66 6.76
CA ALA A 17 7.77 10.65 7.86
C ALA A 17 7.91 11.90 8.73
N ALA A 18 9.15 12.31 9.05
CA ALA A 18 9.41 13.54 9.80
C ALA A 18 8.99 14.81 9.04
N ALA A 19 9.19 14.86 7.72
CA ALA A 19 8.72 15.99 6.91
C ALA A 19 7.18 16.11 6.89
N ILE A 20 6.47 14.98 6.80
CA ILE A 20 5.00 14.96 6.88
C ILE A 20 4.52 15.39 8.28
N MET A 21 5.21 14.94 9.33
CA MET A 21 4.94 15.38 10.70
C MET A 21 5.07 16.90 10.82
N GLU A 22 6.14 17.49 10.28
CA GLU A 22 6.33 18.95 10.25
C GLU A 22 5.23 19.68 9.48
N GLU A 23 4.80 19.14 8.33
CA GLU A 23 3.72 19.72 7.52
C GLU A 23 2.38 19.71 8.26
N ILE A 24 2.04 18.60 8.92
CA ILE A 24 0.81 18.48 9.71
C ILE A 24 0.86 19.42 10.93
N CYS A 25 1.97 19.43 11.68
CA CYS A 25 2.10 20.26 12.88
C CYS A 25 2.12 21.77 12.61
N LYS A 26 2.49 22.20 11.40
CA LYS A 26 2.45 23.61 10.98
C LYS A 26 1.08 24.06 10.48
N ASN A 27 0.13 23.14 10.31
CA ASN A 27 -1.15 23.43 9.67
C ASN A 27 -2.28 23.47 10.72
N ASP A 28 -2.81 24.67 10.96
CA ASP A 28 -3.87 24.93 11.95
C ASP A 28 -5.20 24.20 11.68
N ASN A 29 -5.35 23.56 10.52
CA ASN A 29 -6.51 22.73 10.20
C ASN A 29 -6.44 21.31 10.80
N PHE A 30 -5.34 20.96 11.46
CA PHE A 30 -5.20 19.69 12.16
C PHE A 30 -5.18 19.85 13.67
N GLY A 31 -6.07 19.13 14.34
CA GLY A 31 -6.24 19.16 15.80
C GLY A 31 -5.80 17.87 16.50
N TYR A 32 -5.90 17.88 17.83
CA TYR A 32 -5.70 16.71 18.67
C TYR A 32 -7.04 16.17 19.19
N SER A 33 -7.33 14.89 18.94
CA SER A 33 -8.56 14.22 19.42
C SER A 33 -8.35 12.72 19.56
N GLN A 34 -8.69 12.16 20.72
CA GLN A 34 -8.71 10.71 20.93
C GLN A 34 -9.93 10.02 20.27
N PRO A 35 -11.17 10.57 20.35
CA PRO A 35 -12.32 10.01 19.64
C PRO A 35 -12.18 10.04 18.11
N ASN A 36 -11.64 11.12 17.55
CA ASN A 36 -11.51 11.32 16.10
C ASN A 36 -10.11 11.02 15.57
N ARG A 37 -9.34 10.19 16.28
CA ARG A 37 -7.89 9.99 16.06
C ARG A 37 -7.44 9.65 14.64
N TRP A 38 -8.30 9.14 13.75
CA TRP A 38 -7.93 8.85 12.35
C TRP A 38 -8.55 9.83 11.33
N ALA A 39 -9.31 10.83 11.78
CA ALA A 39 -9.99 11.78 10.90
C ALA A 39 -9.01 12.55 10.02
N GLY A 40 -7.88 13.01 10.58
CA GLY A 40 -6.84 13.70 9.84
C GLY A 40 -6.20 12.82 8.76
N TYR A 41 -5.84 11.57 9.08
CA TYR A 41 -5.30 10.63 8.11
C TYR A 41 -6.27 10.36 6.96
N ASN A 42 -7.55 10.09 7.29
CA ASN A 42 -8.58 9.83 6.30
C ASN A 42 -8.81 11.04 5.39
N ALA A 43 -8.80 12.26 5.95
CA ALA A 43 -8.91 13.49 5.17
C ALA A 43 -7.74 13.68 4.20
N ILE A 44 -6.50 13.43 4.65
CA ILE A 44 -5.31 13.49 3.79
C ILE A 44 -5.40 12.47 2.65
N VAL A 45 -5.81 11.23 2.95
CA VAL A 45 -5.99 10.19 1.92
C VAL A 45 -7.06 10.59 0.90
N ASN A 46 -8.22 11.07 1.37
CA ASN A 46 -9.32 11.54 0.51
C ASN A 46 -8.93 12.77 -0.32
N ASN A 47 -7.96 13.55 0.15
CA ASN A 47 -7.36 14.67 -0.56
C ASN A 47 -6.17 14.25 -1.47
N GLY A 48 -6.17 13.01 -1.97
CA GLY A 48 -5.13 12.52 -2.86
C GLY A 48 -3.75 12.40 -2.19
N ARG A 49 -3.73 12.10 -0.89
CA ARG A 49 -2.52 12.00 -0.03
C ARG A 49 -1.74 13.31 0.12
N LYS A 50 -2.43 14.46 0.08
CA LYS A 50 -1.86 15.79 0.31
C LYS A 50 -2.32 16.34 1.65
N VAL A 51 -1.39 16.86 2.45
CA VAL A 51 -1.70 17.52 3.73
C VAL A 51 -2.36 18.88 3.48
N ALA A 52 -1.82 19.66 2.54
CA ALA A 52 -2.42 20.92 2.11
C ALA A 52 -3.87 20.73 1.60
N GLY A 53 -4.82 21.42 2.24
CA GLY A 53 -6.24 21.36 1.92
C GLY A 53 -7.04 20.28 2.65
N ALA A 54 -6.39 19.41 3.44
CA ALA A 54 -7.06 18.48 4.35
C ALA A 54 -7.24 19.10 5.75
N LYS A 55 -8.22 18.58 6.49
CA LYS A 55 -8.56 18.99 7.87
C LYS A 55 -9.01 17.80 8.70
N GLY A 56 -8.73 17.80 9.99
CA GLY A 56 -9.20 16.76 10.90
C GLY A 56 -8.27 16.55 12.08
N ASP A 57 -8.52 15.51 12.87
CA ASP A 57 -7.80 15.32 14.12
C ASP A 57 -6.91 14.07 14.10
N PHE A 58 -5.91 14.09 14.98
CA PHE A 58 -5.10 12.94 15.33
C PHE A 58 -5.00 12.76 16.85
N ASP A 59 -4.62 11.58 17.32
CA ASP A 59 -3.96 11.45 18.62
C ASP A 59 -2.46 11.23 18.42
N CYS A 60 -1.71 11.15 19.52
CA CYS A 60 -0.26 11.02 19.46
C CYS A 60 0.19 9.81 18.61
N SER A 61 -0.50 8.68 18.73
CA SER A 61 -0.12 7.44 18.08
C SER A 61 -0.62 7.31 16.65
N SER A 62 -1.83 7.80 16.35
CA SER A 62 -2.35 7.81 14.99
C SER A 62 -1.61 8.81 14.12
N LEU A 63 -1.15 9.94 14.67
CA LEU A 63 -0.32 10.90 13.94
C LEU A 63 1.02 10.27 13.52
N VAL A 64 1.74 9.64 14.45
CA VAL A 64 3.04 8.99 14.15
C VAL A 64 2.86 7.87 13.12
N LEU A 65 1.86 7.00 13.29
CA LEU A 65 1.58 5.92 12.34
C LEU A 65 1.16 6.47 10.97
N ALA A 66 0.30 7.50 10.94
CA ALA A 66 -0.13 8.15 9.71
C ALA A 66 1.05 8.72 8.93
N CYS A 67 2.00 9.40 9.61
CA CYS A 67 3.19 9.95 8.96
C CYS A 67 4.00 8.86 8.25
N TYR A 68 4.23 7.73 8.93
CA TYR A 68 4.94 6.60 8.33
C TYR A 68 4.16 5.93 7.19
N ILE A 69 2.84 5.75 7.31
CA ILE A 69 1.98 5.21 6.23
C ILE A 69 1.96 6.16 5.03
N LEU A 70 1.88 7.47 5.26
CA LEU A 70 1.91 8.49 4.22
C LEU A 70 3.26 8.53 3.51
N ALA A 71 4.36 8.34 4.26
CA ALA A 71 5.73 8.21 3.77
C ALA A 71 6.00 6.92 2.98
N GLY A 72 5.10 5.94 3.03
CA GLY A 72 5.16 4.70 2.25
C GLY A 72 5.41 3.42 3.05
N LEU A 73 5.34 3.47 4.39
CA LEU A 73 5.37 2.27 5.22
C LEU A 73 4.07 1.46 5.04
N SER A 74 4.22 0.20 4.64
CA SER A 74 3.08 -0.69 4.37
C SER A 74 2.57 -1.37 5.65
N ILE A 75 1.85 -0.62 6.48
CA ILE A 75 1.12 -1.11 7.65
C ILE A 75 -0.35 -0.67 7.56
N ALA A 76 -1.25 -1.37 8.27
CA ALA A 76 -2.64 -0.93 8.35
C ALA A 76 -2.74 0.43 9.08
N ALA A 77 -3.68 1.28 8.67
CA ALA A 77 -4.07 2.49 9.40
C ALA A 77 -4.89 2.12 10.65
N SER A 78 -4.24 1.37 11.53
CA SER A 78 -4.78 0.89 12.80
C SER A 78 -3.63 0.80 13.80
N GLY A 79 -3.95 0.71 15.09
CA GLY A 79 -2.97 0.71 16.15
C GLY A 79 -3.09 1.92 17.07
N TYR A 80 -2.50 1.79 18.25
CA TYR A 80 -2.49 2.77 19.33
C TYR A 80 -1.15 2.63 20.07
N THR A 81 -0.89 3.51 21.02
CA THR A 81 0.38 3.57 21.75
C THR A 81 0.86 2.19 22.27
N GLY A 82 -0.04 1.40 22.87
CA GLY A 82 0.32 0.11 23.50
C GLY A 82 0.70 -1.02 22.56
N ASN A 83 0.39 -0.92 21.26
CA ASN A 83 0.77 -1.95 20.28
C ASN A 83 1.70 -1.43 19.17
N MET A 84 2.08 -0.15 19.20
CA MET A 84 2.90 0.48 18.17
C MET A 84 4.26 -0.21 17.99
N LYS A 85 4.95 -0.55 19.08
CA LYS A 85 6.22 -1.29 19.03
C LYS A 85 6.08 -2.58 18.24
N SER A 86 5.06 -3.38 18.56
CA SER A 86 4.81 -4.66 17.88
C SER A 86 4.55 -4.46 16.38
N ILE A 87 3.71 -3.49 16.02
CA ILE A 87 3.38 -3.16 14.62
C ILE A 87 4.64 -2.76 13.84
N LEU A 88 5.46 -1.85 14.39
CA LEU A 88 6.62 -1.30 13.69
C LEU A 88 7.78 -2.30 13.62
N LEU A 89 8.05 -3.07 14.68
CA LEU A 89 9.07 -4.13 14.64
C LEU A 89 8.69 -5.25 13.66
N ALA A 90 7.42 -5.60 13.55
CA ALA A 90 6.94 -6.62 12.61
C ALA A 90 7.21 -6.26 11.13
N THR A 91 7.51 -4.99 10.82
CA THR A 91 7.88 -4.57 9.46
C THR A 91 9.32 -4.92 9.08
N GLY A 92 10.17 -5.25 10.07
CA GLY A 92 11.62 -5.40 9.89
C GLY A 92 12.37 -4.09 9.60
N LYS A 93 11.66 -2.95 9.51
CA LYS A 93 12.25 -1.63 9.25
C LYS A 93 12.53 -0.83 10.51
N PHE A 94 12.28 -1.40 11.69
CA PHE A 94 12.51 -0.71 12.95
C PHE A 94 13.30 -1.58 13.91
N LYS A 95 14.13 -0.94 14.71
CA LYS A 95 14.82 -1.53 15.85
C LYS A 95 14.37 -0.84 17.13
N ALA A 96 14.11 -1.63 18.16
CA ALA A 96 13.77 -1.12 19.49
C ALA A 96 15.01 -1.05 20.38
N TYR A 97 15.14 0.05 21.09
CA TYR A 97 16.11 0.28 22.15
C TYR A 97 15.37 0.53 23.46
N THR A 98 15.88 -0.04 24.55
CA THR A 98 15.33 0.11 25.91
C THR A 98 16.42 0.46 26.93
N ASP A 99 17.65 0.65 26.47
CA ASP A 99 18.75 1.09 27.32
C ASP A 99 18.61 2.58 27.67
N ALA A 100 19.18 2.96 28.82
CA ALA A 100 19.06 4.30 29.37
C ALA A 100 19.58 5.41 28.43
N ALA A 101 20.58 5.11 27.58
CA ALA A 101 21.15 6.10 26.69
C ALA A 101 20.15 6.51 25.59
N HIS A 102 19.37 5.56 25.06
CA HIS A 102 18.38 5.84 24.02
C HIS A 102 17.05 6.35 24.57
N ILE A 103 16.60 5.91 25.75
CA ILE A 103 15.28 6.31 26.28
C ILE A 103 15.33 7.50 27.25
N GLY A 104 16.50 7.78 27.84
CA GLY A 104 16.70 8.85 28.83
C GLY A 104 17.23 10.16 28.24
N SER A 105 17.67 10.17 26.98
CA SER A 105 18.28 11.32 26.32
C SER A 105 17.94 11.36 24.83
N SER A 106 17.92 12.57 24.26
CA SER A 106 17.77 12.79 22.81
C SER A 106 19.10 12.74 22.05
N GLU A 107 20.23 12.58 22.72
CA GLU A 107 21.56 12.58 22.09
C GLU A 107 21.74 11.48 21.04
N TYR A 108 21.05 10.35 21.17
CA TYR A 108 21.08 9.24 20.20
C TYR A 108 19.90 9.24 19.23
N ALA A 109 18.99 10.21 19.33
CA ALA A 109 17.81 10.27 18.47
C ALA A 109 18.21 10.48 17.01
N LYS A 110 17.68 9.66 16.12
CA LYS A 110 17.69 9.91 14.67
C LYS A 110 16.42 10.63 14.28
N ARG A 111 16.50 11.43 13.21
CA ARG A 111 15.31 12.05 12.61
C ARG A 111 14.32 10.95 12.19
N GLY A 112 13.04 11.13 12.52
CA GLY A 112 11.99 10.12 12.38
C GLY A 112 11.96 9.09 13.52
N GLY A 113 12.97 9.03 14.40
CA GLY A 113 12.99 8.14 15.55
C GLY A 113 11.79 8.37 16.48
N ILE A 114 11.29 7.31 17.11
CA ILE A 114 10.05 7.36 17.88
C ILE A 114 10.37 7.11 19.35
N TYR A 115 10.03 8.07 20.20
CA TYR A 115 10.03 7.87 21.64
C TYR A 115 8.65 7.40 22.06
N LEU A 116 8.59 6.18 22.59
CA LEU A 116 7.35 5.50 22.94
C LEU A 116 7.31 5.22 24.45
N LYS A 117 6.21 5.66 25.06
CA LYS A 117 5.77 5.24 26.38
C LYS A 117 4.52 4.40 26.18
N GLU A 118 4.70 3.09 26.04
CA GLU A 118 3.65 2.14 25.61
C GLU A 118 2.33 2.28 26.39
N SER A 119 2.38 2.74 27.64
CA SER A 119 1.19 2.96 28.48
C SER A 119 0.40 4.24 28.21
N SER A 120 0.93 5.25 27.52
CA SER A 120 0.26 6.56 27.47
C SER A 120 0.62 7.52 26.35
N HIS A 121 1.85 7.54 25.84
CA HIS A 121 2.25 8.59 24.91
C HIS A 121 3.33 8.18 23.91
N VAL A 122 3.41 8.91 22.80
CA VAL A 122 4.42 8.71 21.76
C VAL A 122 4.70 10.02 21.05
N VAL A 123 5.98 10.23 20.69
CA VAL A 123 6.42 11.38 19.89
C VAL A 123 7.45 10.93 18.85
N MET A 124 7.61 11.75 17.81
CA MET A 124 8.64 11.58 16.78
C MET A 124 9.73 12.63 16.95
N ALA A 125 10.99 12.22 16.89
CA ALA A 125 12.13 13.10 16.84
C ALA A 125 12.22 13.73 15.44
N LEU A 126 12.15 15.07 15.37
CA LEU A 126 12.35 15.82 14.14
C LEU A 126 13.83 16.21 13.95
N GLY A 127 14.58 16.37 15.03
CA GLY A 127 16.02 16.63 15.01
C GLY A 127 16.87 15.37 14.99
N ARG A 128 18.19 15.56 14.87
CA ARG A 128 19.20 14.52 15.11
C ARG A 128 19.95 14.84 16.40
N GLY A 129 20.17 13.83 17.22
CA GLY A 129 20.99 13.92 18.41
C GLY A 129 22.48 13.98 18.05
N THR A 130 23.27 14.58 18.93
CA THR A 130 24.72 14.80 18.73
C THR A 130 25.54 13.51 18.67
N LYS A 131 25.02 12.41 19.20
CA LYS A 131 25.62 11.06 19.25
C LYS A 131 24.91 10.06 18.33
N ALA A 132 23.92 10.49 17.56
CA ALA A 132 23.32 9.66 16.53
C ALA A 132 24.38 9.35 15.47
N SER A 133 24.80 8.08 15.34
CA SER A 133 25.82 7.71 14.36
C SER A 133 25.30 7.91 12.93
N GLY A 134 26.01 8.76 12.15
CA GLY A 134 25.96 8.84 10.68
C GLY A 134 25.69 10.23 10.08
N THR A 135 26.72 10.85 9.49
CA THR A 135 26.58 11.65 8.26
C THR A 135 27.67 11.18 7.28
N ALA A 136 27.29 10.99 6.01
CA ALA A 136 27.88 10.12 4.98
C ALA A 136 29.41 10.17 4.70
N SER A 137 30.00 8.97 4.43
CA SER A 137 31.07 8.59 3.45
C SER A 137 31.63 7.21 3.84
N GLY A 138 31.88 6.18 3.01
CA GLY A 138 31.76 5.88 1.58
C GLY A 138 31.83 4.34 1.43
N ALA A 139 31.31 3.69 0.41
CA ALA A 139 31.66 3.88 -0.99
C ALA A 139 30.42 3.92 -1.88
N SER A 140 30.58 4.59 -3.01
CA SER A 140 29.69 4.47 -4.17
C SER A 140 29.47 3.01 -4.51
N GLN A 141 28.32 2.48 -4.12
CA GLN A 141 27.48 1.83 -5.11
C GLN A 141 26.31 2.76 -5.36
N SER A 142 26.24 3.27 -6.60
CA SER A 142 24.96 3.60 -7.18
C SER A 142 24.04 2.39 -7.02
N GLN A 143 23.25 2.35 -5.97
CA GLN A 143 21.97 1.67 -6.04
C GLN A 143 20.95 2.76 -6.20
N ALA A 144 20.62 3.01 -7.46
CA ALA A 144 19.27 3.43 -7.83
C ALA A 144 18.31 2.79 -6.83
N THR A 145 17.41 3.59 -6.23
CA THR A 145 16.23 3.13 -5.48
C THR A 145 15.93 1.71 -5.93
N ALA A 146 16.31 0.70 -5.15
CA ALA A 146 16.24 -0.65 -5.68
C ALA A 146 14.77 -0.84 -5.98
N ALA A 147 14.43 -0.86 -7.27
CA ALA A 147 13.12 -1.24 -7.72
C ALA A 147 13.00 -2.65 -7.16
N GLY A 148 12.28 -2.79 -6.03
CA GLY A 148 12.29 -4.02 -5.23
C GLY A 148 12.16 -5.21 -6.15
N ASN A 149 12.87 -6.31 -5.91
CA ASN A 149 13.12 -7.34 -6.90
C ASN A 149 11.86 -7.68 -7.72
N LYS A 150 11.79 -7.13 -8.95
CA LYS A 150 10.62 -7.23 -9.82
C LYS A 150 10.69 -8.44 -10.74
N ASN A 151 11.64 -9.35 -10.53
CA ASN A 151 11.89 -10.48 -11.42
C ASN A 151 10.65 -11.36 -11.63
N TYR A 152 9.71 -11.32 -10.68
CA TYR A 152 8.46 -12.07 -10.73
C TYR A 152 7.22 -11.23 -11.04
N VAL A 153 7.33 -9.90 -11.11
CA VAL A 153 6.18 -9.03 -11.41
C VAL A 153 5.68 -9.31 -12.82
N GLY A 154 4.38 -9.59 -12.95
CA GLY A 154 3.73 -9.94 -14.21
C GLY A 154 3.90 -11.41 -14.64
N LYS A 155 4.53 -12.25 -13.82
CA LYS A 155 4.73 -13.69 -14.09
C LYS A 155 3.76 -14.59 -13.32
N GLY A 156 2.83 -14.02 -12.57
CA GLY A 156 1.86 -14.77 -11.79
C GLY A 156 0.89 -15.58 -12.65
N ILE A 157 0.41 -16.69 -12.07
CA ILE A 157 -0.63 -17.55 -12.61
C ILE A 157 -2.04 -17.03 -12.32
N GLY A 158 -2.17 -16.05 -11.44
CA GLY A 158 -3.44 -15.46 -11.04
C GLY A 158 -3.29 -14.38 -9.98
N SER A 159 -4.42 -13.88 -9.52
CA SER A 159 -4.52 -12.92 -8.43
C SER A 159 -5.28 -13.52 -7.26
N ALA A 160 -4.84 -13.23 -6.04
CA ALA A 160 -5.51 -13.66 -4.82
C ALA A 160 -5.88 -12.43 -3.98
N THR A 161 -7.17 -12.25 -3.70
CA THR A 161 -7.69 -11.16 -2.87
C THR A 161 -7.89 -11.63 -1.44
N ALA A 162 -7.27 -10.95 -0.48
CA ALA A 162 -7.30 -11.34 0.93
C ALA A 162 -8.70 -11.12 1.54
N LYS A 163 -9.24 -12.14 2.21
CA LYS A 163 -10.53 -12.10 2.95
C LYS A 163 -10.37 -11.55 4.37
N SER A 164 -9.15 -11.54 4.87
CA SER A 164 -8.73 -11.01 6.17
C SER A 164 -7.32 -10.40 6.06
N ASN A 165 -6.84 -9.74 7.11
CA ASN A 165 -5.44 -9.32 7.17
C ASN A 165 -4.54 -10.57 7.27
N MET A 166 -3.50 -10.64 6.44
CA MET A 166 -2.63 -11.79 6.31
C MET A 166 -1.16 -11.42 6.47
N ASN A 167 -0.38 -12.31 7.09
CA ASN A 167 1.06 -12.19 7.16
C ASN A 167 1.71 -12.75 5.89
N VAL A 168 2.73 -12.05 5.40
CA VAL A 168 3.60 -12.49 4.30
C VAL A 168 4.92 -12.95 4.91
N ARG A 169 5.39 -14.13 4.52
CA ARG A 169 6.50 -14.85 5.18
C ARG A 169 7.57 -15.27 4.19
N THR A 170 8.77 -15.56 4.72
CA THR A 170 9.90 -16.09 3.93
C THR A 170 9.72 -17.53 3.46
N GLY A 171 8.79 -18.28 4.07
CA GLY A 171 8.51 -19.68 3.74
C GLY A 171 7.05 -20.04 3.93
N SER A 172 6.64 -21.18 3.37
CA SER A 172 5.26 -21.70 3.36
C SER A 172 4.87 -22.39 4.68
N SER A 173 5.22 -21.78 5.80
CA SER A 173 4.91 -22.27 7.16
C SER A 173 4.68 -21.11 8.12
N THR A 174 3.86 -21.31 9.14
CA THR A 174 3.64 -20.34 10.22
C THR A 174 4.88 -20.16 11.10
N ALA A 175 5.81 -21.11 11.09
CA ALA A 175 7.11 -21.00 11.75
C ALA A 175 8.11 -20.13 10.98
N SER A 176 7.88 -19.85 9.69
CA SER A 176 8.76 -19.00 8.88
C SER A 176 8.61 -17.53 9.27
N GLY A 177 9.72 -16.77 9.19
CA GLY A 177 9.74 -15.35 9.54
C GLY A 177 8.74 -14.51 8.73
N SER A 178 8.04 -13.59 9.41
CA SER A 178 7.17 -12.61 8.77
C SER A 178 7.99 -11.46 8.20
N ILE A 179 7.68 -11.03 6.98
CA ILE A 179 8.39 -9.98 6.23
C ILE A 179 7.44 -8.90 5.69
N GLY A 180 6.17 -8.95 6.09
CA GLY A 180 5.16 -7.99 5.70
C GLY A 180 3.74 -8.53 5.88
N GLY A 181 2.77 -7.83 5.31
CA GLY A 181 1.38 -8.25 5.37
C GLY A 181 0.56 -7.77 4.19
N VAL A 182 -0.57 -8.44 3.97
CA VAL A 182 -1.60 -8.09 3.00
C VAL A 182 -2.85 -7.73 3.79
N THR A 183 -3.36 -6.51 3.63
CA THR A 183 -4.60 -6.09 4.29
C THR A 183 -5.80 -6.76 3.65
N LYS A 184 -6.88 -6.96 4.42
CA LYS A 184 -8.17 -7.43 3.90
C LYS A 184 -8.57 -6.60 2.67
N GLY A 185 -9.00 -7.28 1.61
CA GLY A 185 -9.38 -6.68 0.33
C GLY A 185 -8.22 -6.38 -0.62
N ALA A 186 -6.97 -6.40 -0.15
CA ALA A 186 -5.82 -6.24 -1.04
C ALA A 186 -5.55 -7.51 -1.84
N SER A 187 -5.15 -7.34 -3.10
CA SER A 187 -4.80 -8.43 -3.99
C SER A 187 -3.29 -8.61 -4.09
N VAL A 188 -2.86 -9.87 -4.17
CA VAL A 188 -1.48 -10.26 -4.46
C VAL A 188 -1.43 -11.07 -5.73
N GLU A 189 -0.35 -10.90 -6.49
CA GLU A 189 -0.06 -11.71 -7.66
C GLU A 189 0.51 -13.06 -7.20
N VAL A 190 -0.17 -14.15 -7.54
CA VAL A 190 0.20 -15.52 -7.14
C VAL A 190 1.08 -16.12 -8.22
N LEU A 191 2.27 -16.58 -7.84
CA LEU A 191 3.21 -17.30 -8.68
C LEU A 191 2.94 -18.80 -8.68
N GLU A 192 2.52 -19.34 -7.54
CA GLU A 192 2.32 -20.77 -7.35
C GLU A 192 1.34 -21.03 -6.20
N ILE A 193 0.51 -22.06 -6.34
CA ILE A 193 -0.32 -22.62 -5.27
C ILE A 193 0.33 -23.91 -4.81
N LEU A 194 0.82 -23.94 -3.57
CA LEU A 194 1.50 -25.10 -3.00
C LEU A 194 0.50 -26.12 -2.47
N ALA A 195 0.89 -27.40 -2.49
CA ALA A 195 0.05 -28.52 -2.01
C ALA A 195 -0.39 -28.37 -0.54
N ASN A 196 0.39 -27.66 0.28
CA ASN A 196 0.05 -27.38 1.68
C ASN A 196 -0.89 -26.17 1.87
N GLY A 197 -1.48 -25.64 0.79
CA GLY A 197 -2.42 -24.54 0.81
C GLY A 197 -1.79 -23.15 0.97
N TRP A 198 -0.47 -23.02 0.87
CA TRP A 198 0.19 -21.72 0.81
C TRP A 198 0.29 -21.19 -0.62
N TYR A 199 0.30 -19.88 -0.76
CA TYR A 199 0.56 -19.20 -2.03
C TYR A 199 1.96 -18.64 -2.01
N LYS A 200 2.75 -18.96 -3.05
CA LYS A 200 3.94 -18.19 -3.40
C LYS A 200 3.48 -16.96 -4.17
N ILE A 201 3.83 -15.79 -3.69
CA ILE A 201 3.35 -14.52 -4.23
C ILE A 201 4.52 -13.65 -4.69
N VAL A 202 4.26 -12.79 -5.67
CA VAL A 202 5.20 -11.73 -6.05
C VAL A 202 5.37 -10.78 -4.86
N TRP A 203 6.61 -10.59 -4.43
CA TRP A 203 6.92 -9.70 -3.31
C TRP A 203 8.21 -8.94 -3.58
N PRO A 204 8.12 -7.75 -4.21
CA PRO A 204 9.28 -6.92 -4.50
C PRO A 204 10.09 -6.51 -3.25
N GLY A 205 9.44 -6.54 -2.07
CA GLY A 205 10.08 -6.27 -0.78
C GLY A 205 10.99 -7.40 -0.26
N ALA A 206 10.96 -8.59 -0.86
CA ALA A 206 11.89 -9.67 -0.56
C ALA A 206 13.09 -9.61 -1.50
N SER A 207 14.29 -9.88 -0.99
CA SER A 207 15.52 -9.92 -1.81
C SER A 207 15.41 -10.93 -2.96
N CYS A 208 14.69 -12.03 -2.76
CA CYS A 208 14.39 -13.04 -3.79
C CYS A 208 13.20 -12.69 -4.71
N GLY A 209 12.49 -11.57 -4.49
CA GLY A 209 11.38 -11.11 -5.34
C GLY A 209 10.05 -11.87 -5.16
N HIS A 210 10.00 -12.82 -4.24
CA HIS A 210 8.79 -13.56 -3.89
C HIS A 210 8.68 -13.79 -2.38
N ALA A 211 7.48 -14.14 -1.92
CA ALA A 211 7.21 -14.48 -0.54
C ALA A 211 6.06 -15.49 -0.46
N TYR A 212 5.64 -15.84 0.75
CA TYR A 212 4.60 -16.83 0.98
C TYR A 212 3.49 -16.27 1.87
N THR A 213 2.24 -16.57 1.55
CA THR A 213 1.09 -16.26 2.39
C THR A 213 0.18 -17.48 2.48
N SER A 214 -0.44 -17.69 3.63
CA SER A 214 -1.30 -18.87 3.81
C SER A 214 -2.63 -18.67 3.10
N ASN A 215 -3.09 -19.69 2.39
CA ASN A 215 -4.50 -19.88 2.09
C ASN A 215 -4.96 -21.28 2.51
N ALA A 216 -4.43 -21.78 3.64
CA ALA A 216 -4.78 -23.11 4.14
C ALA A 216 -6.30 -23.24 4.30
N GLY A 217 -6.85 -24.36 3.84
CA GLY A 217 -8.30 -24.59 3.80
C GLY A 217 -9.10 -23.58 2.96
N GLY A 218 -8.44 -22.81 2.08
CA GLY A 218 -9.06 -21.76 1.29
C GLY A 218 -9.60 -20.60 2.14
N GLN A 219 -9.16 -20.44 3.40
CA GLN A 219 -9.79 -19.54 4.38
C GLN A 219 -9.47 -18.06 4.17
N TYR A 220 -8.33 -17.73 3.57
CA TYR A 220 -7.72 -16.41 3.67
C TYR A 220 -7.73 -15.61 2.37
N TYR A 221 -7.87 -16.27 1.23
CA TYR A 221 -7.87 -15.63 -0.07
C TYR A 221 -8.97 -16.18 -0.97
N THR A 222 -9.52 -15.30 -1.80
CA THR A 222 -10.25 -15.68 -2.99
C THR A 222 -9.29 -15.59 -4.16
N TYR A 223 -8.97 -16.74 -4.78
CA TYR A 223 -8.06 -16.83 -5.91
C TYR A 223 -8.82 -16.79 -7.24
N VAL A 224 -8.28 -16.05 -8.20
CA VAL A 224 -8.73 -16.01 -9.59
C VAL A 224 -7.50 -16.30 -10.46
N ALA A 225 -7.51 -17.42 -11.17
CA ALA A 225 -6.46 -17.72 -12.14
C ALA A 225 -6.59 -16.77 -13.34
N ASN A 226 -5.45 -16.35 -13.88
CA ASN A 226 -5.40 -15.54 -15.09
C ASN A 226 -6.12 -16.28 -16.22
N GLY A 227 -7.00 -15.58 -16.94
CA GLY A 227 -7.77 -16.20 -18.02
C GLY A 227 -8.87 -17.17 -17.56
N SER A 228 -9.16 -17.29 -16.26
CA SER A 228 -10.27 -18.12 -15.75
C SER A 228 -11.64 -17.44 -15.86
N THR A 229 -11.66 -16.13 -16.16
CA THR A 229 -12.90 -15.41 -16.41
C THR A 229 -13.35 -15.67 -17.84
N ALA A 230 -14.28 -16.61 -18.04
CA ALA A 230 -14.95 -16.80 -19.32
C ALA A 230 -15.81 -15.56 -19.63
N GLY A 231 -15.22 -14.55 -20.28
CA GLY A 231 -15.95 -13.39 -20.77
C GLY A 231 -16.88 -13.80 -21.91
N ASN A 232 -18.08 -13.23 -21.95
CA ASN A 232 -18.95 -13.37 -23.11
C ASN A 232 -18.53 -12.33 -24.16
N ALA A 233 -17.67 -12.77 -25.06
CA ALA A 233 -17.11 -11.97 -26.14
C ALA A 233 -18.17 -11.37 -27.10
N SER A 234 -19.41 -11.88 -27.06
CA SER A 234 -20.55 -11.42 -27.87
C SER A 234 -21.37 -10.31 -27.22
N LEU A 235 -21.11 -9.99 -25.94
CA LEU A 235 -21.78 -8.88 -25.27
C LEU A 235 -21.46 -7.55 -25.97
N LYS A 236 -22.51 -6.81 -26.29
CA LYS A 236 -22.39 -5.46 -26.84
C LYS A 236 -22.36 -4.45 -25.69
N PRO A 237 -21.30 -3.64 -25.56
CA PRO A 237 -21.27 -2.59 -24.56
C PRO A 237 -22.28 -1.50 -24.85
N VAL A 238 -22.82 -0.88 -23.80
CA VAL A 238 -23.66 0.31 -23.93
C VAL A 238 -22.81 1.52 -24.36
N GLY A 239 -23.44 2.57 -24.87
CA GLY A 239 -22.76 3.82 -25.17
C GLY A 239 -22.23 4.50 -23.90
N ALA A 240 -21.05 5.12 -23.99
CA ALA A 240 -20.56 5.99 -22.93
C ALA A 240 -21.46 7.24 -22.81
N GLN A 241 -21.66 7.73 -21.58
CA GLN A 241 -22.56 8.85 -21.30
C GLN A 241 -21.85 10.21 -21.33
N SER A 242 -20.53 10.24 -21.38
CA SER A 242 -19.73 11.47 -21.31
C SER A 242 -18.46 11.37 -22.13
N LYS A 243 -17.90 12.54 -22.49
CA LYS A 243 -16.64 12.68 -23.21
C LYS A 243 -15.78 13.78 -22.59
N ASP A 244 -14.53 13.46 -22.29
CA ASP A 244 -13.49 14.40 -21.91
C ASP A 244 -12.23 14.16 -22.77
N PRO A 245 -11.85 15.09 -23.66
CA PRO A 245 -10.65 14.98 -24.48
C PRO A 245 -9.36 14.75 -23.68
N LYS A 246 -9.29 15.20 -22.42
CA LYS A 246 -8.11 14.98 -21.56
C LYS A 246 -7.95 13.53 -21.13
N LEU A 247 -9.01 12.72 -21.23
CA LEU A 247 -8.97 11.28 -20.98
C LEU A 247 -8.66 10.47 -22.25
N ALA A 248 -8.51 11.11 -23.41
CA ALA A 248 -8.03 10.43 -24.60
C ALA A 248 -6.55 10.04 -24.43
N GLY A 249 -6.21 8.84 -24.87
CA GLY A 249 -4.85 8.32 -24.84
C GLY A 249 -4.75 6.82 -24.59
N LYS A 250 -3.51 6.36 -24.53
CA LYS A 250 -3.18 4.99 -24.16
C LYS A 250 -3.10 4.87 -22.64
N TYR A 251 -3.55 3.73 -22.12
CA TYR A 251 -3.51 3.41 -20.69
C TYR A 251 -2.91 2.01 -20.52
N LYS A 252 -2.15 1.81 -19.44
CA LYS A 252 -1.69 0.49 -19.00
C LYS A 252 -2.57 -0.01 -17.86
N THR A 253 -3.01 -1.26 -17.95
CA THR A 253 -3.71 -1.94 -16.86
C THR A 253 -2.75 -2.20 -15.69
N THR A 254 -3.16 -1.91 -14.46
CA THR A 254 -2.34 -2.09 -13.24
C THR A 254 -2.56 -3.46 -12.57
N ALA A 255 -3.61 -4.17 -12.97
CA ALA A 255 -3.99 -5.52 -12.57
C ALA A 255 -4.70 -6.23 -13.75
N PRO A 256 -4.96 -7.56 -13.69
CA PRO A 256 -5.94 -8.19 -14.57
C PRO A 256 -7.27 -7.42 -14.45
N LEU A 257 -7.80 -6.94 -15.58
CA LEU A 257 -8.87 -5.95 -15.60
C LEU A 257 -10.01 -6.40 -16.49
N ASN A 258 -11.21 -6.54 -15.91
CA ASN A 258 -12.39 -6.87 -16.67
C ASN A 258 -12.85 -5.70 -17.55
N MET A 259 -13.02 -5.98 -18.85
CA MET A 259 -13.79 -5.16 -19.78
C MET A 259 -15.25 -5.56 -19.67
N ARG A 260 -16.13 -4.59 -19.43
CA ARG A 260 -17.55 -4.82 -19.13
C ARG A 260 -18.47 -4.17 -20.14
N ALA A 261 -19.63 -4.77 -20.36
CA ALA A 261 -20.63 -4.21 -21.28
C ALA A 261 -21.38 -3.02 -20.69
N ARG A 262 -21.69 -3.07 -19.38
CA ARG A 262 -22.34 -2.00 -18.62
C ARG A 262 -21.42 -1.49 -17.51
N PRO A 263 -21.17 -0.17 -17.42
CA PRO A 263 -20.30 0.38 -16.37
C PRO A 263 -20.94 0.17 -14.99
N GLY A 264 -20.12 -0.11 -13.97
CA GLY A 264 -20.58 -0.27 -12.58
C GLY A 264 -21.29 -1.59 -12.24
N VAL A 265 -21.68 -2.41 -13.22
CA VAL A 265 -22.32 -3.71 -12.97
C VAL A 265 -21.26 -4.80 -12.78
N LEU A 266 -21.03 -5.23 -11.54
CA LEU A 266 -19.93 -6.12 -11.16
C LEU A 266 -20.24 -7.64 -11.26
N LYS A 267 -21.28 -8.02 -11.99
CA LYS A 267 -21.67 -9.43 -12.20
C LYS A 267 -20.82 -10.10 -13.30
N ASN A 268 -20.70 -11.43 -13.26
CA ASN A 268 -19.90 -12.21 -14.23
C ASN A 268 -20.48 -12.18 -15.65
N ASP A 269 -21.81 -12.19 -15.75
CA ASP A 269 -22.57 -12.10 -17.02
C ASP A 269 -22.40 -10.76 -17.77
N ASN A 270 -21.74 -9.78 -17.15
CA ASN A 270 -21.47 -8.47 -17.73
C ASN A 270 -20.01 -8.32 -18.23
N ILE A 271 -19.19 -9.37 -18.12
CA ILE A 271 -17.78 -9.35 -18.52
C ILE A 271 -17.68 -9.74 -20.00
N ILE A 272 -17.13 -8.84 -20.82
CA ILE A 272 -16.81 -9.07 -22.23
C ILE A 272 -15.55 -9.93 -22.33
N MET A 273 -14.51 -9.50 -21.60
CA MET A 273 -13.23 -10.21 -21.52
C MET A 273 -12.43 -9.71 -20.32
N GLU A 274 -11.42 -10.48 -19.93
CA GLU A 274 -10.37 -10.04 -19.03
C GLU A 274 -9.19 -9.50 -19.85
N ILE A 275 -8.73 -8.30 -19.51
CA ILE A 275 -7.55 -7.66 -20.09
C ILE A 275 -6.36 -7.99 -19.18
N PRO A 276 -5.26 -8.58 -19.71
CA PRO A 276 -4.08 -8.90 -18.90
C PRO A 276 -3.48 -7.66 -18.23
N LYS A 277 -2.86 -7.83 -17.07
CA LYS A 277 -2.06 -6.78 -16.41
C LYS A 277 -0.93 -6.29 -17.31
N GLY A 278 -0.69 -4.98 -17.31
CA GLY A 278 0.34 -4.34 -18.13
C GLY A 278 -0.03 -4.17 -19.61
N ALA A 279 -1.17 -4.73 -20.05
CA ALA A 279 -1.69 -4.53 -21.39
C ALA A 279 -1.98 -3.05 -21.63
N THR A 280 -1.78 -2.63 -22.88
CA THR A 280 -2.08 -1.27 -23.32
C THR A 280 -3.47 -1.24 -23.95
N VAL A 281 -4.34 -0.38 -23.41
CA VAL A 281 -5.69 -0.14 -23.92
C VAL A 281 -5.79 1.29 -24.44
N GLN A 282 -6.65 1.55 -25.40
CA GLN A 282 -6.90 2.89 -25.94
C GLN A 282 -8.22 3.44 -25.38
N ASN A 283 -8.22 4.68 -24.88
CA ASN A 283 -9.44 5.46 -24.64
C ASN A 283 -9.47 6.65 -25.61
N TYR A 284 -10.63 6.95 -26.18
CA TYR A 284 -10.86 8.11 -27.05
C TYR A 284 -11.49 9.30 -26.32
N GLY A 285 -11.41 9.30 -24.98
CA GLY A 285 -11.97 10.32 -24.09
C GLY A 285 -13.36 10.00 -23.57
N PHE A 286 -13.94 8.85 -23.93
CA PHE A 286 -15.29 8.47 -23.55
C PHE A 286 -15.32 7.78 -22.18
N TYR A 287 -16.31 8.12 -21.37
CA TYR A 287 -16.47 7.53 -20.03
C TYR A 287 -17.93 7.60 -19.55
N THR A 288 -18.20 6.88 -18.47
CA THR A 288 -19.46 6.98 -17.69
C THR A 288 -19.11 7.02 -16.21
N MET A 289 -19.72 7.94 -15.46
CA MET A 289 -19.61 7.97 -13.99
C MET A 289 -20.64 7.02 -13.38
N VAL A 290 -20.21 6.13 -12.50
CA VAL A 290 -21.12 5.30 -11.70
C VAL A 290 -20.64 5.32 -10.27
N GLN A 291 -21.47 5.83 -9.35
CA GLN A 291 -21.19 5.88 -7.91
C GLN A 291 -19.81 6.50 -7.57
N GLY A 292 -19.45 7.60 -8.26
CA GLY A 292 -18.17 8.30 -8.03
C GLY A 292 -16.96 7.68 -8.72
N VAL A 293 -17.08 6.48 -9.30
CA VAL A 293 -16.01 5.84 -10.08
C VAL A 293 -16.18 6.19 -11.56
N LYS A 294 -15.08 6.61 -12.18
CA LYS A 294 -15.04 6.83 -13.63
C LYS A 294 -14.78 5.51 -14.36
N TRP A 295 -15.71 5.11 -15.22
CA TRP A 295 -15.56 3.95 -16.08
C TRP A 295 -15.16 4.41 -17.47
N LEU A 296 -13.90 4.17 -17.85
CA LEU A 296 -13.38 4.54 -19.16
C LEU A 296 -13.88 3.57 -20.22
N TYR A 297 -14.30 4.10 -21.36
CA TYR A 297 -14.65 3.31 -22.53
C TYR A 297 -13.40 3.01 -23.35
N VAL A 298 -12.91 1.78 -23.23
CA VAL A 298 -11.59 1.37 -23.72
C VAL A 298 -11.70 0.37 -24.86
N ALA A 299 -10.73 0.42 -25.76
CA ALA A 299 -10.54 -0.54 -26.85
C ALA A 299 -9.30 -1.42 -26.58
N TYR A 300 -9.47 -2.73 -26.73
CA TYR A 300 -8.42 -3.74 -26.59
C TYR A 300 -8.77 -5.01 -27.36
N GLY A 301 -7.81 -5.60 -28.09
CA GLY A 301 -8.01 -6.88 -28.78
C GLY A 301 -9.17 -6.91 -29.77
N GLY A 302 -9.46 -5.80 -30.45
CA GLY A 302 -10.60 -5.68 -31.37
C GLY A 302 -11.97 -5.56 -30.68
N LYS A 303 -12.02 -5.47 -29.35
CA LYS A 303 -13.24 -5.27 -28.56
C LYS A 303 -13.23 -3.92 -27.88
N VAL A 304 -14.42 -3.45 -27.54
CA VAL A 304 -14.64 -2.20 -26.79
C VAL A 304 -15.54 -2.49 -25.58
N GLY A 305 -15.41 -1.67 -24.55
CA GLY A 305 -16.23 -1.77 -23.35
C GLY A 305 -15.72 -0.90 -22.22
N PHE A 306 -16.29 -1.07 -21.03
CA PHE A 306 -15.98 -0.25 -19.86
C PHE A 306 -15.00 -0.95 -18.92
N SER A 307 -14.02 -0.21 -18.45
CA SER A 307 -13.14 -0.61 -17.34
C SER A 307 -12.99 0.53 -16.35
N SER A 308 -12.88 0.22 -15.05
CA SER A 308 -12.70 1.25 -14.01
C SER A 308 -11.36 1.96 -14.18
N GLU A 309 -11.37 3.29 -14.11
CA GLU A 309 -10.18 4.16 -14.15
C GLU A 309 -9.19 3.85 -13.01
N GLU A 310 -9.67 3.31 -11.89
CA GLU A 310 -8.83 2.94 -10.73
C GLU A 310 -7.71 1.94 -11.09
N TYR A 311 -7.92 1.14 -12.14
CA TYR A 311 -6.99 0.10 -12.59
C TYR A 311 -6.29 0.47 -13.91
N LEU A 312 -6.39 1.74 -14.32
CA LEU A 312 -5.83 2.25 -15.56
C LEU A 312 -4.87 3.41 -15.27
N LYS A 313 -3.60 3.23 -15.62
CA LYS A 313 -2.60 4.30 -15.55
C LYS A 313 -2.38 4.86 -16.95
N LYS A 314 -2.60 6.16 -17.14
CA LYS A 314 -2.32 6.83 -18.42
C LYS A 314 -0.84 6.67 -18.77
N ALA A 315 -0.57 6.23 -20.00
CA ALA A 315 0.77 5.96 -20.51
C ALA A 315 1.47 7.24 -20.96
#